data_AF-A0A9X4HGM0-F1
#
_entry.id   AF-A0A9X4HGM0-F1
#
_cell.length_a   1.000
_cell.length_b   1.000
_cell.length_c   1.000
_cell.angle_alpha   90.00
_cell.angle_beta   90.00
_cell.angle_gamma   90.00
#
_symmetry.space_group_name_H-M   'P 1'
#
loop_
_entity.id
_entity.type
_entity.pdbx_description
1 polymer ?
#
loop_
_entity_poly.entity_id
_entity_poly.type
_entity_poly.pdbx_seq_one_letter_code
_entity_poly.pdbx_strand_id
1 'polypeptide(L)'
;MQYDCLSDEIYLKEVVDDNGVTRDLARSVSVLSTTTKFTGYKKSESWFAPSEVVKAVKIAQAICRGLASIYKIDVDNDCPLFLNPAVLRKRNTDVGVGKLGNFYNKIPLIEGVRIELSDIQELAQTDTKRDFYSEPEFAVGR
;
A
#
# COMPACT_ATOMS: atom_id res chain seq x y z
N MET A 1 5.50 0.67 -3.06
CA MET A 1 6.17 0.33 -4.33
C MET A 1 5.63 1.26 -5.39
N GLN A 2 6.49 2.06 -6.01
CA GLN A 2 6.09 2.99 -7.06
C GLN A 2 5.81 2.23 -8.36
N TYR A 3 5.01 2.84 -9.24
CA TYR A 3 4.67 2.29 -10.54
C TYR A 3 5.93 1.99 -11.36
N ASP A 4 6.86 2.96 -11.45
CA ASP A 4 8.14 2.80 -12.12
C ASP A 4 9.22 2.28 -11.15
N CYS A 5 9.15 0.99 -10.86
CA CYS A 5 10.00 0.32 -9.87
C CYS A 5 11.02 -0.65 -10.47
N LEU A 6 11.08 -0.76 -11.81
CA LEU A 6 12.07 -1.57 -12.53
C LEU A 6 13.12 -0.65 -13.14
N SER A 7 14.39 -0.95 -12.89
CA SER A 7 15.53 -0.26 -13.51
C SER A 7 16.53 -1.29 -14.02
N ASP A 8 17.16 -1.00 -15.15
CA ASP A 8 18.27 -1.82 -15.64
C ASP A 8 19.60 -1.26 -15.14
N GLU A 9 20.35 -2.07 -14.41
CA GLU A 9 21.69 -1.71 -13.93
C GLU A 9 22.75 -2.38 -14.79
N ILE A 10 23.66 -1.57 -15.35
CA ILE A 10 24.80 -2.04 -16.12
C ILE A 10 25.88 -2.51 -15.14
N TYR A 11 26.17 -3.82 -15.14
CA TYR A 11 27.23 -4.40 -14.30
C TYR A 11 28.54 -4.62 -15.06
N LEU A 12 28.48 -4.67 -16.40
CA LEU A 12 29.66 -4.74 -17.26
C LEU A 12 29.55 -3.65 -18.32
N LYS A 13 30.46 -2.68 -18.26
CA LYS A 13 30.54 -1.61 -19.26
C LYS A 13 31.03 -2.20 -20.59
N GLU A 14 30.67 -1.54 -21.68
CA GLU A 14 31.15 -1.91 -23.00
C GLU A 14 32.69 -1.84 -23.08
N VAL A 15 33.28 -2.79 -23.80
CA VAL A 15 34.73 -2.81 -24.05
C VAL A 15 34.94 -2.23 -25.44
N VAL A 16 35.57 -1.06 -25.49
CA VAL A 16 35.92 -0.37 -26.72
C VAL A 16 37.42 -0.54 -26.96
N ASP A 17 37.77 -0.92 -28.19
CA ASP A 17 39.17 -1.08 -28.62
C ASP A 17 39.84 0.29 -28.87
N ASP A 18 41.17 0.29 -29.05
CA ASP A 18 41.97 1.50 -29.27
C ASP A 18 41.58 2.27 -30.56
N ASN A 19 40.85 1.60 -31.46
CA ASN A 19 40.30 2.18 -32.69
C ASN A 19 38.85 2.68 -32.54
N GLY A 20 38.29 2.71 -31.34
CA GLY A 20 36.92 3.17 -31.08
C GLY A 20 35.82 2.18 -31.47
N VAL A 21 36.16 0.92 -31.75
CA VAL A 21 35.20 -0.12 -32.12
C VAL A 21 34.79 -0.91 -30.88
N THR A 22 33.49 -0.97 -30.61
CA THR A 22 32.91 -1.77 -29.52
C THR A 22 33.09 -3.25 -29.80
N ARG A 23 33.91 -3.93 -28.99
CA ARG A 23 34.17 -5.38 -29.11
C ARG A 23 33.23 -6.22 -28.26
N ASP A 24 32.86 -5.72 -27.08
CA ASP A 24 31.86 -6.35 -26.21
C ASP A 24 30.81 -5.33 -25.79
N LEU A 25 29.54 -5.71 -25.95
CA LEU A 25 28.39 -4.92 -25.52
C LEU A 25 28.28 -4.89 -24.01
N ALA A 26 27.78 -3.76 -23.48
CA ALA A 26 27.46 -3.64 -22.07
C ALA A 26 26.41 -4.68 -21.66
N ARG A 27 26.59 -5.26 -20.47
CA ARG A 27 25.63 -6.22 -19.90
C ARG A 27 24.89 -5.57 -18.74
N SER A 28 23.57 -5.70 -18.76
CA SER A 28 22.67 -5.20 -17.72
C SER A 28 21.90 -6.33 -17.04
N VAL A 29 21.46 -6.07 -15.81
CA VAL A 29 20.48 -6.88 -15.08
C VAL A 29 19.32 -5.99 -14.66
N SER A 30 18.12 -6.56 -14.64
CA SER A 30 16.95 -5.85 -14.14
C SER A 30 16.95 -5.87 -12.61
N VAL A 31 16.61 -4.74 -12.01
CA VAL A 31 16.64 -4.50 -10.59
C VAL A 31 15.31 -3.92 -10.14
N LEU A 32 14.81 -4.42 -9.00
CA LEU A 32 13.57 -4.00 -8.37
C LEU A 32 13.87 -3.02 -7.24
N SER A 33 13.43 -1.78 -7.37
CA SER A 33 13.58 -0.76 -6.34
C SER A 33 12.40 -0.80 -5.36
N THR A 34 12.70 -0.93 -4.07
CA THR A 34 11.72 -0.92 -2.99
C THR A 34 12.18 -0.01 -1.85
N THR A 35 11.23 0.69 -1.23
CA THR A 35 11.50 1.48 -0.02
C THR A 35 11.37 0.58 1.21
N THR A 36 12.46 0.30 1.91
CA THR A 36 12.45 -0.54 3.11
C THR A 36 12.36 0.29 4.40
N LYS A 37 11.43 -0.14 5.27
CA LYS A 37 11.14 0.15 6.70
C LYS A 37 11.43 1.55 7.30
N PHE A 38 10.43 2.02 8.06
CA PHE A 38 10.45 3.17 8.97
C PHE A 38 11.65 3.15 9.94
N THR A 39 12.77 3.76 9.54
CA THR A 39 13.90 4.11 10.41
C THR A 39 13.98 5.64 10.63
N GLY A 40 12.90 6.37 10.28
CA GLY A 40 12.89 7.83 10.23
C GLY A 40 13.43 8.41 8.92
N TYR A 41 14.06 7.61 8.06
CA TYR A 41 14.59 8.00 6.75
C TYR A 41 14.07 7.07 5.65
N LYS A 42 13.67 7.64 4.51
CA LYS A 42 13.23 6.89 3.32
C LYS A 42 14.46 6.36 2.61
N LYS A 43 14.88 5.12 2.90
CA LYS A 43 15.96 4.43 2.17
C LYS A 43 15.36 3.63 1.01
N SER A 44 16.01 3.72 -0.14
CA SER A 44 15.68 2.93 -1.33
C SER A 44 16.71 1.80 -1.44
N GLU A 45 16.23 0.58 -1.61
CA GLU A 45 17.07 -0.59 -1.84
C GLU A 45 16.67 -1.27 -3.15
N SER A 46 17.67 -1.78 -3.84
CA SER A 46 17.60 -2.31 -5.19
C SER A 46 17.96 -3.80 -5.15
N TRP A 47 17.09 -4.66 -5.66
CA TRP A 47 17.26 -6.12 -5.62
C TRP A 47 17.30 -6.71 -7.02
N PHE A 48 18.14 -7.71 -7.26
CA PHE A 48 18.13 -8.45 -8.53
C PHE A 48 16.72 -8.98 -8.84
N ALA A 49 16.22 -8.69 -10.03
CA ALA A 49 14.90 -9.08 -10.50
C ALA A 49 15.01 -10.17 -11.60
N PRO A 50 14.75 -11.44 -11.27
CA PRO A 50 14.64 -12.50 -12.26
C PRO A 50 13.58 -12.21 -13.33
N SER A 51 13.67 -12.89 -14.46
CA SER A 51 12.78 -12.64 -15.61
C SER A 51 11.28 -12.82 -15.27
N GLU A 52 10.98 -13.75 -14.36
CA GLU A 52 9.66 -14.05 -13.83
C GLU A 52 9.11 -12.88 -13.01
N VAL A 53 9.97 -12.26 -12.20
CA VAL A 53 9.63 -11.07 -11.40
C VAL A 53 9.37 -9.88 -12.33
N VAL A 54 10.22 -9.67 -13.33
CA VAL A 54 10.03 -8.61 -14.34
C VAL A 54 8.69 -8.78 -15.06
N LYS A 55 8.34 -10.00 -15.48
CA LYS A 55 7.04 -10.30 -16.10
C LYS A 55 5.88 -9.98 -15.17
N ALA A 56 5.95 -10.41 -13.90
CA ALA A 56 4.91 -10.16 -12.92
C ALA A 56 4.70 -8.66 -12.67
N VAL A 57 5.80 -7.89 -12.53
CA VAL A 57 5.73 -6.44 -12.33
C VAL A 57 5.17 -5.74 -13.57
N LYS A 58 5.54 -6.16 -14.79
CA LYS A 58 4.96 -5.61 -16.03
C LYS A 58 3.46 -5.85 -16.13
N ILE A 59 2.97 -7.02 -15.69
CA ILE A 59 1.53 -7.30 -15.61
C ILE A 59 0.86 -6.37 -14.58
N ALA A 60 1.46 -6.21 -13.40
CA ALA A 60 0.95 -5.29 -12.38
C ALA A 60 0.91 -3.84 -12.88
N GLN A 61 1.94 -3.38 -13.59
CA GLN A 61 1.97 -2.05 -14.24
C GLN A 61 0.85 -1.90 -15.28
N ALA A 62 0.57 -2.94 -16.07
CA ALA A 62 -0.53 -2.90 -17.03
C ALA A 62 -1.90 -2.78 -16.34
N ILE A 63 -2.12 -3.53 -15.25
CA ILE A 63 -3.34 -3.41 -14.42
C ILE A 63 -3.44 -2.01 -13.81
N CYS A 64 -2.34 -1.50 -13.25
CA CYS A 64 -2.27 -0.16 -12.68
C CYS A 64 -2.62 0.93 -13.69
N ARG A 65 -2.07 0.87 -14.91
CA ARG A 65 -2.42 1.79 -16.01
C ARG A 65 -3.91 1.77 -16.34
N GLY A 66 -4.52 0.58 -16.39
CA GLY A 66 -5.95 0.44 -16.62
C GLY A 66 -6.78 1.10 -15.51
N LEU A 67 -6.43 0.86 -14.25
CA LEU A 67 -7.11 1.47 -13.11
C LEU A 67 -6.89 2.99 -13.03
N ALA A 68 -5.67 3.47 -13.28
CA ALA A 68 -5.33 4.89 -13.25
C ALA A 68 -6.14 5.70 -14.27
N SER A 69 -6.37 5.15 -15.46
CA SER A 69 -7.25 5.75 -16.47
C SER A 69 -8.69 5.92 -15.95
N ILE A 70 -9.21 4.92 -15.25
CA ILE A 70 -10.56 4.97 -14.66
C ILE A 70 -10.62 6.00 -13.53
N TYR A 71 -9.58 6.07 -12.71
CA TYR A 71 -9.45 7.06 -11.63
C TYR A 71 -9.07 8.47 -12.10
N LYS A 72 -8.71 8.63 -13.39
CA LYS A 72 -8.18 9.88 -13.97
C LYS A 72 -6.92 10.38 -13.25
N ILE A 73 -6.04 9.47 -12.86
CA ILE A 73 -4.74 9.78 -12.26
C ILE A 73 -3.66 9.66 -13.32
N ASP A 74 -2.66 10.55 -13.22
CA ASP A 74 -1.42 10.44 -13.97
C ASP A 74 -0.49 9.39 -13.36
N VAL A 75 -0.09 8.42 -14.18
CA VAL A 75 0.73 7.28 -13.75
C VAL A 75 2.18 7.69 -13.49
N ASP A 76 2.66 8.73 -14.17
CA ASP A 76 4.05 9.19 -14.10
C ASP A 76 4.32 10.04 -12.83
N ASN A 77 3.26 10.51 -12.17
CA ASN A 77 3.31 11.33 -10.96
C ASN A 77 3.12 10.48 -9.68
N ASP A 78 4.20 9.86 -9.21
CA ASP A 78 4.30 9.20 -7.89
C ASP A 78 3.20 8.15 -7.61
N CYS A 79 2.70 7.52 -8.68
CA CYS A 79 1.62 6.55 -8.62
C CYS A 79 2.10 5.23 -7.99
N PRO A 80 1.36 4.62 -7.04
CA PRO A 80 1.70 3.31 -6.50
C PRO A 80 1.42 2.21 -7.53
N LEU A 81 2.26 1.18 -7.57
CA LEU A 81 2.07 0.03 -8.48
C LEU A 81 0.73 -0.70 -8.27
N PHE A 82 0.23 -0.70 -7.02
CA PHE A 82 -1.00 -1.39 -6.66
C PHE A 82 -2.09 -0.40 -6.30
N LEU A 83 -2.96 -0.11 -7.28
CA LEU A 83 -4.17 0.67 -7.08
C LEU A 83 -5.32 -0.22 -6.60
N ASN A 84 -6.21 0.34 -5.78
CA ASN A 84 -7.41 -0.34 -5.32
C ASN A 84 -8.39 -0.55 -6.50
N PRO A 85 -8.85 -1.79 -6.80
CA PRO A 85 -9.79 -2.02 -7.90
C PRO A 85 -11.25 -1.69 -7.56
N ALA A 86 -11.55 -1.11 -6.40
CA ALA A 86 -12.92 -0.84 -5.94
C ALA A 86 -13.75 0.03 -6.91
N VAL A 87 -13.10 0.90 -7.70
CA VAL A 87 -13.76 1.73 -8.73
C VAL A 87 -14.49 0.94 -9.80
N LEU A 88 -14.07 -0.30 -10.06
CA LEU A 88 -14.75 -1.18 -11.02
C LEU A 88 -16.18 -1.54 -10.56
N ARG A 89 -16.43 -1.50 -9.24
CA ARG A 89 -17.71 -1.89 -8.65
C ARG A 89 -18.47 -0.74 -8.01
N LYS A 90 -17.78 0.26 -7.45
CA LYS A 90 -18.38 1.39 -6.74
C LYS A 90 -18.22 2.68 -7.54
N ARG A 91 -19.32 3.38 -7.82
CA ARG A 91 -19.29 4.76 -8.34
C ARG A 91 -18.77 5.70 -7.26
N ASN A 92 -18.00 6.72 -7.65
CA ASN A 92 -17.37 7.71 -6.76
C ASN A 92 -16.52 7.08 -5.64
N THR A 93 -15.59 6.19 -6.01
CA THR A 93 -14.54 5.76 -5.06
C THR A 93 -13.30 6.60 -5.28
N ASP A 94 -12.72 7.08 -4.19
CA ASP A 94 -11.41 7.72 -4.19
C ASP A 94 -10.29 6.68 -4.20
N VAL A 95 -9.10 7.15 -4.53
CA VAL A 95 -7.88 6.34 -4.61
C VAL A 95 -7.35 6.14 -3.21
N GLY A 96 -7.28 4.89 -2.76
CA GLY A 96 -6.84 4.54 -1.41
C GLY A 96 -7.64 3.38 -0.84
N VAL A 97 -7.61 3.24 0.50
CA VAL A 97 -8.39 2.23 1.21
C VAL A 97 -9.86 2.62 1.09
N GLY A 98 -10.57 1.97 0.17
CA GLY A 98 -12.02 2.16 0.06
C GLY A 98 -12.65 1.84 1.41
N LYS A 99 -13.64 2.64 1.84
CA LYS A 99 -14.42 2.37 3.06
C LYS A 99 -15.09 1.00 2.92
N LEU A 100 -14.38 -0.06 3.31
CA LEU A 100 -14.82 -1.44 3.25
C LEU A 100 -15.80 -1.73 4.38
N GLY A 101 -15.69 -0.96 5.48
CA GLY A 101 -16.48 -1.10 6.70
C GLY A 101 -17.99 -0.91 6.55
N ASN A 102 -18.47 -0.36 5.43
CA ASN A 102 -19.91 -0.08 5.28
C ASN A 102 -20.67 -1.11 4.44
N PHE A 103 -20.02 -2.12 3.85
CA PHE A 103 -20.69 -3.00 2.87
C PHE A 103 -20.73 -4.48 3.24
N TYR A 104 -19.82 -4.95 4.10
CA TYR A 104 -19.78 -6.34 4.50
C TYR A 104 -19.79 -6.38 6.02
N ASN A 105 -20.95 -6.73 6.55
CA ASN A 105 -21.28 -6.88 7.96
C ASN A 105 -21.63 -5.54 8.63
N LYS A 106 -22.92 -5.20 8.65
CA LYS A 106 -23.52 -5.02 9.97
C LYS A 106 -23.19 -6.31 10.70
N ILE A 107 -22.13 -6.33 11.51
CA ILE A 107 -21.83 -7.51 12.31
C ILE A 107 -23.04 -7.59 13.24
N PRO A 108 -23.95 -8.57 13.09
CA PRO A 108 -25.15 -8.64 13.93
C PRO A 108 -24.77 -8.79 15.41
N LEU A 109 -23.51 -9.19 15.68
CA LEU A 109 -22.92 -9.24 17.02
C LEU A 109 -22.90 -7.87 17.71
N ILE A 110 -22.69 -6.75 16.99
CA ILE A 110 -22.61 -5.41 17.62
C ILE A 110 -24.01 -4.90 17.99
N GLU A 111 -25.08 -5.37 17.33
CA GLU A 111 -26.46 -4.98 17.69
C GLU A 111 -26.89 -5.52 19.07
N GLY A 112 -26.14 -6.48 19.64
CA GLY A 112 -26.40 -7.07 20.96
C GLY A 112 -25.39 -6.72 22.05
N VAL A 113 -24.29 -6.03 21.73
CA VAL A 113 -23.33 -5.57 22.75
C VAL A 113 -23.93 -4.36 23.44
N ARG A 114 -24.27 -4.51 24.71
CA ARG A 114 -24.74 -3.42 25.57
C ARG A 114 -23.74 -3.21 26.68
N ILE A 115 -23.56 -1.95 27.08
CA ILE A 115 -22.75 -1.64 28.25
C ILE A 115 -23.41 -2.28 29.48
N GLU A 116 -22.69 -3.16 30.16
CA GLU A 116 -23.10 -3.75 31.44
C GLU A 116 -22.52 -2.96 32.62
N LEU A 117 -23.05 -3.21 33.82
CA LEU A 117 -22.55 -2.57 35.04
C LEU A 117 -21.08 -2.94 35.32
N SER A 118 -20.68 -4.17 34.98
CA SER A 118 -19.29 -4.66 35.11
C SER A 118 -18.31 -3.83 34.28
N ASP A 119 -18.73 -3.42 33.08
CA ASP A 119 -17.87 -2.66 32.16
C ASP A 119 -17.56 -1.27 32.75
N ILE A 120 -18.56 -0.62 33.35
CA ILE A 120 -18.38 0.68 34.01
C ILE A 120 -17.48 0.55 35.25
N GLN A 121 -17.62 -0.54 36.01
CA GLN A 121 -16.77 -0.80 37.16
C GLN A 121 -15.30 -0.97 36.74
N GLU A 122 -15.04 -1.68 35.63
CA GLU A 122 -13.70 -1.86 35.10
C GLU A 122 -13.10 -0.53 34.61
N LEU A 123 -13.90 0.31 33.94
CA LEU A 123 -13.49 1.65 33.52
C LEU A 123 -13.14 2.54 34.70
N ALA A 124 -13.99 2.58 35.73
CA ALA A 124 -13.77 3.36 36.95
C ALA A 124 -12.54 2.90 37.74
N GLN A 125 -12.19 1.60 37.67
CA GLN A 125 -10.97 1.06 38.27
C GLN A 125 -9.71 1.39 37.45
N THR A 126 -9.85 1.49 36.12
CA THR A 126 -8.73 1.74 35.20
C THR A 126 -8.33 3.23 35.19
N ASP A 127 -9.31 4.13 35.17
CA ASP A 127 -9.08 5.58 35.25
C ASP A 127 -9.85 6.18 36.44
N THR A 128 -9.20 6.19 37.59
CA THR A 128 -9.78 6.69 38.84
C THR A 128 -9.98 8.21 38.88
N LYS A 129 -9.56 8.95 37.84
CA LYS A 129 -9.68 10.41 37.79
C LYS A 129 -10.92 10.87 37.04
N ARG A 130 -11.54 9.99 36.25
CA ARG A 130 -12.70 10.30 35.40
C ARG A 130 -13.96 9.70 36.00
N ASP A 131 -15.05 10.47 35.97
CA ASP A 131 -16.35 10.01 36.44
C ASP A 131 -17.22 9.49 35.29
N PHE A 132 -17.03 8.20 34.96
CA PHE A 132 -17.79 7.51 33.93
C PHE A 132 -19.29 7.38 34.25
N TYR A 133 -19.71 7.53 35.52
CA TYR A 133 -21.12 7.46 35.90
C TYR A 133 -21.91 8.71 35.51
N SER A 134 -21.22 9.85 35.39
CA SER A 134 -21.84 11.13 35.00
C SER A 134 -22.04 11.28 33.49
N GLU A 135 -21.41 10.43 32.69
CA GLU A 135 -21.34 10.57 31.24
C GLU A 135 -22.39 9.70 30.52
N PRO A 136 -23.30 10.30 29.73
CA PRO A 136 -24.40 9.57 29.08
C PRO A 136 -23.93 8.62 27.97
N GLU A 137 -22.67 8.74 27.54
CA GLU A 137 -22.04 7.85 26.56
C GLU A 137 -21.78 6.45 27.14
N PHE A 138 -21.64 6.34 28.47
CA PHE A 138 -21.31 5.10 29.19
C PHE A 138 -22.50 4.51 29.96
N ALA A 139 -23.73 4.97 29.69
CA ALA A 139 -24.91 4.49 30.40
C ALA A 139 -25.20 3.00 30.12
N VAL A 140 -25.50 2.25 31.18
CA VAL A 140 -25.83 0.81 31.12
C VAL A 140 -27.01 0.56 30.16
N GLY A 141 -26.86 -0.42 29.27
CA GLY A 141 -27.92 -0.85 28.33
C GLY A 141 -27.90 -0.18 26.96
N ARG A 142 -26.96 0.74 26.72
CA ARG A 142 -26.64 1.32 25.40
C ARG A 142 -25.86 0.34 24.54
#